data_AF-A0A7W6AC78-F1
#
_entry.id   AF-A0A7W6AC78-F1
#
_cell.length_a   1.000
_cell.length_b   1.000
_cell.length_c   1.000
_cell.angle_alpha   90.00
_cell.angle_beta   90.00
_cell.angle_gamma   90.00
#
_symmetry.space_group_name_H-M   'P 1'
#
loop_
_entity.id
_entity.type
_entity.pdbx_description
1 polymer ?
#
loop_
_entity_poly.entity_id
_entity_poly.type
_entity_poly.pdbx_seq_one_letter_code
_entity_poly.pdbx_strand_id
1 'polypeptide(L)' 'MPNLYDRVMLKITGKQRYATQAMCDNGQRVYQPLEDEKTVDRLRAEVGLSPVAGYLAGMDKSYDRCPPGQRL' A
#
# COMPACT_ATOMS: atom_id res chain seq x y z
N MET A 1 7.05 -4.35 -12.72
CA MET A 1 7.50 -3.96 -11.36
C MET A 1 6.39 -3.15 -10.67
N PRO A 2 5.50 -3.79 -9.88
CA PRO A 2 4.33 -3.13 -9.28
C PRO A 2 4.67 -1.96 -8.34
N ASN A 3 5.74 -2.08 -7.54
CA ASN A 3 6.19 -1.02 -6.64
C ASN A 3 6.57 0.29 -7.35
N LEU A 4 7.38 0.18 -8.41
CA LEU A 4 7.79 1.36 -9.18
C LEU A 4 6.60 2.03 -9.87
N TYR A 5 5.66 1.24 -10.40
CA TYR A 5 4.46 1.75 -11.04
C TYR A 5 3.64 2.59 -10.06
N ASP A 6 3.30 2.05 -8.89
CA ASP A 6 2.51 2.76 -7.89
C ASP A 6 3.20 4.05 -7.43
N ARG A 7 4.52 4.02 -7.20
CA ARG A 7 5.28 5.22 -6.80
C ARG A 7 5.26 6.31 -7.87
N VAL A 8 5.32 5.95 -9.15
CA VAL A 8 5.23 6.91 -10.26
C VAL A 8 3.80 7.43 -10.38
N MET A 9 2.80 6.55 -10.34
CA MET A 9 1.39 6.94 -10.46
C MET A 9 0.94 7.84 -9.31
N LEU A 10 1.38 7.58 -8.07
CA LEU A 10 1.10 8.48 -6.95
C LEU A 10 1.63 9.90 -7.17
N LYS A 11 2.76 10.06 -7.87
CA LYS A 11 3.29 11.39 -8.21
C LYS A 11 2.56 12.06 -9.37
N ILE A 12 2.04 11.28 -10.32
CA ILE A 12 1.37 11.81 -11.52
C ILE A 12 -0.12 12.07 -11.26
N THR A 13 -0.81 11.13 -10.63
CA THR A 13 -2.28 11.13 -10.47
C THR A 13 -2.74 11.21 -9.02
N GLY A 14 -1.82 11.09 -8.06
CA GLY A 14 -2.17 11.01 -6.64
C GLY A 14 -2.76 9.66 -6.22
N LYS A 15 -2.80 8.67 -7.12
CA LYS A 15 -3.38 7.34 -6.87
C LYS A 15 -2.43 6.23 -7.30
N GLN A 16 -2.53 5.08 -6.64
CA GLN A 16 -1.81 3.85 -7.00
C GLN A 16 -2.79 2.73 -7.39
N ARG A 17 -2.28 1.66 -7.99
CA ARG A 17 -3.09 0.53 -8.45
C ARG A 17 -2.95 -0.71 -7.58
N TYR A 18 -1.75 -1.02 -7.11
CA TYR A 18 -1.46 -2.29 -6.45
C TYR A 18 -1.31 -2.18 -4.93
N ALA A 19 -1.53 -1.01 -4.32
CA ALA A 19 -1.34 -0.78 -2.88
C ALA A 19 0.06 -1.18 -2.38
N THR A 20 1.10 -0.97 -3.20
CA THR A 20 2.48 -1.27 -2.81
C THR A 20 3.12 -0.15 -2.01
N GLN A 21 2.56 1.05 -2.06
CA GLN A 21 2.95 2.17 -1.23
C GLN A 21 2.04 2.26 0.00
N ALA A 22 2.64 2.20 1.18
CA ALA A 22 1.96 2.34 2.45
C ALA A 22 2.52 3.55 3.21
N MET A 23 1.69 4.10 4.08
CA MET A 23 2.03 5.18 4.99
C MET A 23 1.54 4.84 6.40
N CYS A 24 2.11 5.52 7.38
CA CYS A 24 1.59 5.50 8.73
C CYS A 24 0.54 6.61 8.87
N ASP A 25 -0.66 6.24 9.31
CA ASP A 25 -1.71 7.17 9.73
C ASP A 25 -2.16 6.77 11.13
N ASN A 26 -2.00 7.67 12.11
CA ASN A 26 -2.47 7.48 13.49
C ASN A 26 -2.00 6.17 14.15
N GLY A 27 -0.76 5.76 13.90
CA GLY A 27 -0.20 4.51 14.45
C GLY A 27 -0.65 3.23 13.73
N GLN A 28 -1.39 3.36 12.62
CA GLN A 28 -1.77 2.25 11.75
C GLN A 28 -1.08 2.37 10.39
N ARG A 29 -0.65 1.24 9.85
CA ARG A 29 -0.09 1.18 8.50
C ARG A 29 -1.23 1.02 7.50
N VAL A 30 -1.42 2.04 6.67
CA VAL A 30 -2.49 2.11 5.67
C VAL A 30 -1.89 2.27 4.28
N TYR A 31 -2.59 1.83 3.25
CA TYR A 31 -2.18 2.09 1.86
C TYR A 31 -2.45 3.56 1.50
N GLN A 32 -1.62 4.13 0.62
CA GLN A 32 -1.90 5.42 0.00
C GLN A 32 -3.08 5.34 -0.99
N PRO A 33 -3.69 6.46 -1.43
CA PRO A 33 -4.93 6.44 -2.22
C PRO A 33 -4.90 5.51 -3.42
N LEU A 34 -5.96 4.72 -3.60
CA LEU A 34 -6.09 3.74 -4.67
C LEU A 34 -6.92 4.26 -5.85
N GLU A 35 -6.63 3.74 -7.05
CA GLU A 35 -7.49 3.87 -8.23
C GLU A 35 -8.85 3.22 -7.98
N ASP A 36 -8.83 1.99 -7.45
CA ASP A 36 -10.02 1.20 -7.14
C ASP A 36 -9.73 0.20 -6.01
N GLU A 37 -10.35 0.43 -4.85
CA GLU A 37 -10.20 -0.41 -3.66
C GLU A 37 -10.83 -1.80 -3.81
N LYS A 38 -11.82 -1.97 -4.70
CA LYS A 38 -12.53 -3.25 -4.86
C LYS A 38 -11.76 -4.22 -5.75
N THR A 39 -10.90 -3.71 -6.64
CA THR A 39 -10.16 -4.54 -7.61
C THR A 39 -8.70 -4.75 -7.24
N VAL A 40 -8.17 -4.02 -6.24
CA VAL A 40 -6.76 -4.08 -5.83
C VAL A 40 -6.27 -5.51 -5.54
N ASP A 41 -7.02 -6.32 -4.79
CA ASP A 41 -6.59 -7.67 -4.45
C ASP A 41 -6.60 -8.61 -5.66
N ARG A 42 -7.54 -8.43 -6.59
CA ARG A 42 -7.57 -9.15 -7.87
C ARG A 42 -6.32 -8.80 -8.69
N LEU A 43 -6.04 -7.51 -8.84
CA LEU A 43 -4.89 -7.01 -9.60
C LEU A 43 -3.57 -7.48 -8.97
N ARG A 44 -3.49 -7.54 -7.63
CA ARG A 44 -2.36 -8.10 -6.90
C ARG A 44 -2.19 -9.59 -7.18
N ALA A 45 -3.27 -10.37 -7.16
CA ALA A 45 -3.22 -11.80 -7.48
C ALA A 45 -2.73 -12.07 -8.92
N GLU A 46 -3.17 -11.27 -9.89
CA GLU A 46 -2.75 -11.37 -11.30
C GLU A 46 -1.24 -11.20 -11.50
N VAL A 47 -0.58 -10.44 -10.61
CA VAL A 47 0.88 -10.20 -10.65
C VAL A 47 1.64 -11.00 -9.58
N GLY A 48 0.99 -11.97 -8.94
CA GLY A 48 1.61 -12.86 -7.95
C GLY A 48 1.86 -12.23 -6.57
N LEU A 49 1.18 -11.13 -6.24
CA LEU A 49 1.27 -10.49 -4.92
C LEU A 49 0.18 -11.04 -3.98
N SER A 50 0.53 -11.15 -2.69
CA SER A 50 -0.43 -11.48 -1.63
C SER A 50 -1.46 -10.35 -1.44
N PRO A 51 -2.64 -10.63 -0.85
CA PRO A 51 -3.65 -9.60 -0.56
C PRO A 51 -3.10 -8.42 0.26
N VAL A 52 -3.73 -7.24 0.11
CA VAL A 52 -3.29 -6.00 0.77
C VAL A 52 -3.18 -6.16 2.28
N ALA A 53 -4.17 -6.79 2.92
CA ALA A 53 -4.17 -7.00 4.37
C ALA A 53 -2.95 -7.82 4.84
N GLY A 54 -2.63 -8.91 4.13
CA GLY A 54 -1.46 -9.73 4.45
C GLY A 54 -0.14 -9.00 4.21
N TYR A 55 -0.09 -8.16 3.17
CA TYR A 55 1.07 -7.33 2.85
C TYR A 55 1.35 -6.27 3.92
N LEU A 56 0.32 -5.55 4.37
CA LEU A 56 0.44 -4.56 5.44
C LEU A 56 0.87 -5.21 6.76
N ALA A 57 0.29 -6.38 7.11
CA ALA A 57 0.71 -7.13 8.29
C ALA A 57 2.17 -7.62 8.20
N GLY A 58 2.64 -8.00 7.02
CA GLY A 58 4.05 -8.35 6.79
C GLY A 58 4.98 -7.14 6.91
N MET A 59 4.51 -5.96 6.47
CA MET A 59 5.24 -4.70 6.63
C MET A 59 5.39 -4.30 8.10
N ASP A 60 4.35 -4.42 8.92
CA ASP A 60 4.43 -4.10 10.35
C ASP A 60 5.39 -5.02 11.12
N LYS A 61 5.59 -6.25 10.65
CA LYS A 61 6.61 -7.16 11.18
C LYS A 61 8.03 -6.79 10.75
N SER A 62 8.18 -6.25 9.53
CA SER A 62 9.49 -5.98 8.93
C SER A 62 10.06 -4.61 9.26
N TYR A 63 9.19 -3.61 9.45
CA TYR A 63 9.55 -2.19 9.59
C TYR A 63 9.11 -1.60 10.93
N ASP A 64 8.88 -2.45 11.92
CA ASP A 64 8.24 -2.12 13.19
C ASP A 64 6.85 -1.47 13.05
N ARG A 65 6.14 -1.37 14.17
CA ARG A 65 4.80 -0.74 14.17
C ARG A 65 4.93 0.76 13.92
N CYS A 66 3.95 1.30 13.19
CA CYS A 66 3.84 2.73 12.96
C CYS A 66 3.83 3.52 14.29
N PRO A 67 4.60 4.61 14.42
CA PRO A 67 4.58 5.42 15.63
C PRO A 67 3.20 6.05 15.85
N PRO A 68 2.71 6.11 17.10
CA PRO A 68 1.48 6.83 17.41
C PRO A 68 1.67 8.32 17.11
N GLY A 69 0.76 8.91 16.34
CA GLY A 69 0.74 10.35 16.05
C GLY A 69 1.52 10.80 14.80
N GLN A 70 2.13 9.89 14.05
CA GLN A 70 2.73 10.24 12.75
C GLN A 70 1.65 10.20 11.65
N ARG A 71 1.42 11.36 11.00
CA ARG A 71 0.65 11.49 9.76
C ARG A 71 1.62 12.00 8.70
N LEU A 72 2.09 11.09 7.84
CA LEU A 72 3.03 11.38 6.74
C LEU A 72 2.30 11.83 5.47
#